data_AF-A0A168BGJ5-F1
#
_entry.id   AF-A0A168BGJ5-F1
#
_cell.length_a   1.000
_cell.length_b   1.000
_cell.length_c   1.000
_cell.angle_alpha   90.00
_cell.angle_beta   90.00
_cell.angle_gamma   90.00
#
_symmetry.space_group_name_H-M   'P 1'
#
loop_
_entity.id
_entity.type
_entity.pdbx_description
1 polymer ?
#
loop_
_entity_poly.entity_id
_entity_poly.type
_entity_poly.pdbx_seq_one_letter_code
_entity_poly.pdbx_strand_id
1 'polypeptide(L)'
;MHSAGDIQVLKIFDSGNGPACQVRLDDGQVVMSKTPPNGLKSDDIRREMRMVVAIHDAEARLGISVATPHLLGYVTHAEDPDLVIGFLREWVPSSSRLGATLECVPLAKTDVGTRQKWADHIKETMDDLHDMGLFWGDCKAANVIVDEEENTWLIDLGGQFTQNWVDKEIAGTLAGDEQGANLA
;
A
#
# COMPACT_ATOMS: atom_id res chain seq x y z
N MET A 1 0.04 -14.73 -13.50
CA MET A 1 -1.16 -15.27 -12.83
C MET A 1 -0.69 -16.36 -11.87
N HIS A 2 -1.19 -16.40 -10.64
CA HIS A 2 -0.87 -17.43 -9.66
C HIS A 2 -2.18 -18.05 -9.15
N SER A 3 -2.29 -19.37 -9.18
CA SER A 3 -3.45 -20.07 -8.64
C SER A 3 -3.47 -19.97 -7.12
N ALA A 4 -4.63 -19.68 -6.54
CA ALA A 4 -4.80 -19.70 -5.08
C ALA A 4 -4.51 -21.08 -4.46
N GLY A 5 -4.59 -22.16 -5.24
CA GLY A 5 -4.23 -23.51 -4.78
C GLY A 5 -2.73 -23.72 -4.58
N ASP A 6 -1.90 -22.89 -5.22
CA ASP A 6 -0.43 -23.01 -5.20
C ASP A 6 0.23 -22.00 -4.25
N ILE A 7 -0.56 -21.13 -3.62
CA ILE A 7 -0.08 -20.05 -2.74
C ILE A 7 -0.16 -20.51 -1.28
N GLN A 8 0.96 -20.43 -0.56
CA GLN A 8 1.00 -20.70 0.87
C GLN A 8 0.83 -19.41 1.69
N VAL A 9 -0.20 -19.35 2.54
CA VAL A 9 -0.37 -18.23 3.48
C VAL A 9 0.61 -18.36 4.64
N LEU A 10 1.43 -17.33 4.87
CA LEU A 10 2.38 -17.26 5.98
C LEU A 10 1.83 -16.45 7.15
N LYS A 11 1.18 -15.33 6.86
CA LYS A 11 0.60 -14.42 7.86
C LYS A 11 -0.62 -13.72 7.30
N ILE A 12 -1.62 -13.52 8.16
CA ILE A 12 -2.84 -12.76 7.86
C ILE A 12 -2.77 -11.45 8.63
N PHE A 13 -3.07 -10.35 7.96
CA PHE A 13 -3.23 -9.01 8.53
C PHE A 13 -4.70 -8.63 8.48
N ASP A 14 -5.22 -8.11 9.59
CA ASP A 14 -6.58 -7.59 9.64
C ASP A 14 -6.60 -6.26 8.87
N SER A 15 -7.33 -6.22 7.75
CA SER A 15 -7.48 -5.01 6.93
C SER A 15 -8.97 -4.82 6.64
N GLY A 16 -9.44 -3.57 6.66
CA GLY A 16 -10.87 -3.25 6.77
C GLY A 16 -11.80 -3.92 5.74
N ASN A 17 -11.30 -4.30 4.55
CA ASN A 17 -12.07 -4.95 3.49
C ASN A 17 -11.65 -6.39 3.16
N GLY A 18 -10.98 -7.06 4.10
CA GLY A 18 -10.56 -8.45 3.98
C GLY A 18 -9.07 -8.63 4.25
N PRO A 19 -8.58 -9.86 4.42
CA PRO A 19 -7.21 -10.06 4.85
C PRO A 19 -6.22 -9.65 3.75
N ALA A 20 -5.31 -8.75 4.10
CA ALA A 20 -4.02 -8.70 3.43
C ALA A 20 -3.19 -9.88 3.99
N CYS A 21 -2.48 -10.60 3.14
CA CYS A 21 -1.76 -11.80 3.53
C CYS A 21 -0.31 -11.71 3.07
N GLN A 22 0.63 -12.00 3.97
CA GLN A 22 1.96 -12.40 3.53
C GLN A 22 1.86 -13.84 3.03
N VAL A 23 2.29 -14.08 1.80
CA VAL A 23 2.20 -15.40 1.16
C VAL A 23 3.53 -15.80 0.55
N ARG A 24 3.72 -17.11 0.36
CA ARG A 24 4.84 -17.70 -0.36
C ARG A 24 4.33 -18.32 -1.66
N LEU A 25 4.99 -17.98 -2.77
CA LEU A 25 4.75 -18.54 -4.09
C LEU A 25 5.49 -19.87 -4.27
N ASP A 26 5.20 -20.57 -5.36
CA ASP A 26 5.77 -21.88 -5.72
C ASP A 26 7.29 -21.84 -5.93
N ASP A 27 7.80 -20.73 -6.45
CA ASP A 27 9.23 -20.45 -6.59
C ASP A 27 9.94 -20.09 -5.26
N GLY A 28 9.18 -20.01 -4.16
CA GLY A 28 9.66 -19.68 -2.83
C GLY A 28 9.71 -18.18 -2.53
N GLN A 29 9.37 -17.30 -3.47
CA GLN A 29 9.29 -15.85 -3.26
C GLN A 29 8.21 -15.52 -2.22
N VAL A 30 8.51 -14.57 -1.33
CA VAL A 30 7.56 -14.06 -0.34
C VAL A 30 7.02 -12.71 -0.81
N VAL A 31 5.70 -12.60 -0.88
CA VAL A 31 4.98 -11.46 -1.45
C VAL A 31 3.77 -11.10 -0.58
N MET A 32 3.19 -9.92 -0.81
CA MET A 32 1.90 -9.53 -0.23
C MET A 32 0.78 -9.93 -1.20
N SER A 33 -0.26 -10.58 -0.69
CA SER A 33 -1.50 -10.89 -1.43
C SER A 33 -2.67 -10.14 -0.82
N LYS A 34 -3.52 -9.57 -1.68
CA LYS A 34 -4.84 -9.05 -1.28
C LYS A 34 -5.90 -9.80 -2.06
N THR A 35 -6.60 -10.69 -1.37
CA THR A 35 -7.63 -11.56 -1.93
C THR A 35 -8.88 -11.44 -1.04
N PRO A 36 -9.73 -10.43 -1.27
CA PRO A 36 -10.89 -10.19 -0.41
C PRO A 36 -11.89 -11.35 -0.47
N PRO A 37 -12.62 -11.64 0.62
CA PRO A 37 -13.56 -12.76 0.67
C PRO A 37 -14.71 -12.65 -0.34
N ASN A 38 -15.05 -11.42 -0.76
CA ASN A 38 -16.09 -11.15 -1.77
C ASN A 38 -15.52 -10.86 -3.18
N GLY A 39 -14.23 -11.17 -3.39
CA GLY A 39 -13.49 -10.86 -4.61
C GLY A 39 -13.29 -9.37 -4.84
N LEU A 40 -13.09 -8.99 -6.09
CA LEU A 40 -12.69 -7.63 -6.51
C LEU A 40 -13.89 -6.67 -6.74
N LYS A 41 -14.94 -6.82 -5.94
CA LYS A 41 -16.22 -6.13 -6.16
C LYS A 41 -16.32 -4.78 -5.46
N SER A 42 -15.60 -4.57 -4.35
CA SER A 42 -15.68 -3.34 -3.58
C SER A 42 -14.98 -2.18 -4.30
N ASP A 43 -15.42 -0.96 -4.05
CA ASP A 43 -14.89 0.21 -4.76
C ASP A 43 -13.45 0.54 -4.35
N ASP A 44 -13.11 0.28 -3.09
CA ASP A 44 -11.76 0.46 -2.54
C ASP A 44 -10.76 -0.50 -3.19
N ILE A 45 -11.06 -1.80 -3.29
CA ILE A 45 -10.14 -2.77 -3.90
C ILE A 45 -9.97 -2.49 -5.39
N ARG A 46 -11.05 -2.06 -6.07
CA ARG A 46 -10.99 -1.64 -7.47
C ARG A 46 -10.17 -0.38 -7.66
N ARG A 47 -10.29 0.60 -6.75
CA ARG A 47 -9.45 1.80 -6.76
C ARG A 47 -8.00 1.40 -6.55
N GLU A 48 -7.72 0.57 -5.56
CA GLU A 48 -6.38 0.11 -5.23
C GLU A 48 -5.71 -0.59 -6.42
N MET A 49 -6.43 -1.49 -7.10
CA MET A 49 -5.94 -2.14 -8.31
C MET A 49 -5.64 -1.13 -9.42
N ARG A 50 -6.54 -0.17 -9.67
CA ARG A 50 -6.31 0.87 -10.68
C ARG A 50 -5.10 1.73 -10.35
N MET A 51 -4.91 2.08 -9.07
CA MET A 51 -3.78 2.88 -8.62
C MET A 51 -2.46 2.16 -8.89
N VAL A 52 -2.33 0.89 -8.50
CA VAL A 52 -1.05 0.18 -8.72
C VAL A 52 -0.75 -0.05 -10.19
N VAL A 53 -1.76 -0.33 -11.01
CA VAL A 53 -1.57 -0.41 -12.47
C VAL A 53 -1.15 0.94 -13.04
N ALA A 54 -1.79 2.04 -12.62
CA ALA A 54 -1.46 3.38 -13.10
C ALA A 54 -0.05 3.83 -12.68
N ILE A 55 0.38 3.49 -11.46
CA ILE A 55 1.76 3.73 -11.00
C ILE A 55 2.73 2.95 -11.87
N HIS A 56 2.51 1.65 -12.06
CA HIS A 56 3.37 0.80 -12.90
C HIS A 56 3.53 1.35 -14.32
N ASP A 57 2.42 1.74 -14.97
CA ASP A 57 2.43 2.33 -16.31
C ASP A 57 3.16 3.68 -16.35
N ALA A 58 3.00 4.50 -15.29
CA ALA A 58 3.65 5.80 -15.19
C ALA A 58 5.16 5.68 -14.96
N GLU A 59 5.60 4.80 -14.06
CA GLU A 59 7.01 4.48 -13.81
C GLU A 59 7.70 3.99 -15.08
N ALA A 60 7.08 3.05 -15.81
CA ALA A 60 7.62 2.54 -17.07
C ALA A 60 7.73 3.64 -18.14
N ARG A 61 6.75 4.55 -18.20
CA ARG A 61 6.72 5.66 -19.16
C ARG A 61 7.71 6.77 -18.82
N LEU A 62 7.92 7.06 -17.54
CA LEU A 62 8.71 8.19 -17.07
C LEU A 62 10.15 7.80 -16.70
N GLY A 63 10.44 6.51 -16.51
CA GLY A 63 11.74 6.03 -16.08
C GLY A 63 12.07 6.38 -14.62
N ILE A 64 11.04 6.42 -13.77
CA ILE A 64 11.12 6.74 -12.34
C ILE A 64 10.63 5.53 -11.52
N SER A 65 10.83 5.58 -10.20
CA SER A 65 10.24 4.64 -9.26
C SER A 65 9.70 5.39 -8.05
N VAL A 66 8.50 5.02 -7.63
CA VAL A 66 7.77 5.59 -6.50
C VAL A 66 7.85 4.61 -5.34
N ALA A 67 8.01 5.10 -4.11
CA ALA A 67 8.11 4.25 -2.91
C ALA A 67 6.75 3.64 -2.50
N THR A 68 6.18 2.82 -3.39
CA THR A 68 4.98 2.01 -3.18
C THR A 68 5.28 0.57 -3.60
N PRO A 69 4.70 -0.46 -2.94
CA PRO A 69 4.94 -1.85 -3.34
C PRO A 69 4.39 -2.15 -4.74
N HIS A 70 5.25 -2.60 -5.66
CA HIS A 70 4.85 -2.80 -7.07
C HIS A 70 3.92 -4.01 -7.26
N LEU A 71 3.10 -3.98 -8.31
CA LEU A 71 2.29 -5.12 -8.76
C LEU A 71 3.20 -6.22 -9.31
N LEU A 72 3.06 -7.42 -8.76
CA LEU A 72 3.78 -8.61 -9.25
C LEU A 72 2.90 -9.52 -10.11
N GLY A 73 1.58 -9.48 -9.90
CA GLY A 73 0.64 -10.25 -10.70
C GLY A 73 -0.74 -10.36 -10.07
N TYR A 74 -1.55 -11.26 -10.61
CA TYR A 74 -2.91 -11.52 -10.15
C TYR A 74 -3.05 -12.93 -9.59
N VAL A 75 -3.99 -13.10 -8.67
CA VAL A 75 -4.38 -14.37 -8.07
C VAL A 75 -5.66 -14.87 -8.75
N THR A 76 -5.66 -16.12 -9.19
CA THR A 76 -6.82 -16.78 -9.82
C THR A 76 -7.43 -17.83 -8.89
N HIS A 77 -8.71 -18.13 -9.09
CA HIS A 77 -9.39 -19.18 -8.34
C HIS A 77 -8.75 -20.55 -8.61
N ALA A 78 -8.68 -21.41 -7.59
CA ALA A 78 -7.99 -22.70 -7.68
C ALA A 78 -8.67 -23.67 -8.68
N GLU A 79 -9.98 -23.57 -8.84
CA GLU A 79 -10.78 -24.42 -9.72
C GLU A 79 -11.21 -23.71 -11.02
N ASP A 80 -11.00 -22.39 -11.11
CA ASP A 80 -11.38 -21.57 -12.26
C ASP A 80 -10.22 -20.60 -12.59
N PRO A 81 -9.29 -21.01 -13.47
CA PRO A 81 -8.11 -20.21 -13.80
C PRO A 81 -8.41 -18.87 -14.48
N ASP A 82 -9.60 -18.71 -15.07
CA ASP A 82 -10.02 -17.47 -15.72
C ASP A 82 -10.59 -16.46 -14.71
N LEU A 83 -10.97 -16.92 -13.51
CA LEU A 83 -11.52 -16.08 -12.46
C LEU A 83 -10.41 -15.45 -11.61
N VAL A 84 -10.14 -14.17 -11.84
CA VAL A 84 -9.26 -13.36 -10.99
C VAL A 84 -9.97 -12.99 -9.68
N ILE A 85 -9.36 -13.35 -8.54
CA ILE A 85 -9.92 -13.14 -7.20
C ILE A 85 -9.08 -12.19 -6.33
N GLY A 86 -7.87 -11.85 -6.76
CA GLY A 86 -6.94 -11.03 -5.99
C GLY A 86 -5.74 -10.57 -6.80
N PHE A 87 -4.79 -9.92 -6.13
CA PHE A 87 -3.51 -9.50 -6.72
C PHE A 87 -2.36 -9.63 -5.73
N LEU A 88 -1.14 -9.66 -6.27
CA LEU A 88 0.12 -9.81 -5.55
C LEU A 88 0.96 -8.54 -5.69
N ARG A 89 1.65 -8.17 -4.63
CA ARG A 89 2.62 -7.06 -4.60
C ARG A 89 3.89 -7.45 -3.87
N GLU A 90 4.91 -6.64 -4.06
CA GLU A 90 6.14 -6.75 -3.28
C GLU A 90 5.84 -6.76 -1.78
N TRP A 91 6.56 -7.64 -1.07
CA TRP A 91 6.59 -7.61 0.37
C TRP A 91 7.63 -6.60 0.82
N VAL A 92 7.19 -5.55 1.53
CA VAL A 92 8.09 -4.58 2.17
C VAL A 92 8.30 -5.00 3.63
N PRO A 93 9.49 -5.48 4.00
CA PRO A 93 9.79 -5.80 5.39
C PRO A 93 9.89 -4.50 6.20
N SER A 94 9.09 -4.41 7.27
CA SER A 94 9.21 -3.30 8.22
C SER A 94 10.45 -3.47 9.11
N SER A 95 10.94 -2.36 9.67
CA SER A 95 12.05 -2.42 10.61
C SER A 95 11.68 -3.24 11.84
N SER A 96 12.56 -4.18 12.19
CA SER A 96 12.47 -4.99 13.40
C SER A 96 12.47 -4.15 14.69
N ARG A 97 12.92 -2.90 14.64
CA ARG A 97 13.00 -1.98 15.79
C ARG A 97 11.78 -1.07 15.92
N LEU A 98 11.20 -0.66 14.80
CA LEU A 98 10.17 0.39 14.75
C LEU A 98 8.74 -0.16 14.75
N GLY A 99 8.57 -1.44 14.39
CA GLY A 99 7.28 -2.12 14.38
C GLY A 99 6.76 -2.33 12.97
N ALA A 100 5.46 -2.62 12.84
CA ALA A 100 4.86 -2.97 11.56
C ALA A 100 4.69 -1.76 10.62
N THR A 101 4.35 -0.61 11.20
CA THR A 101 4.03 0.64 10.48
C THR A 101 4.48 1.84 11.32
N LEU A 102 4.48 3.04 10.73
CA LEU A 102 4.84 4.28 11.41
C LEU A 102 3.95 4.56 12.64
N GLU A 103 2.70 4.07 12.64
CA GLU A 103 1.80 4.14 13.81
C GLU A 103 2.36 3.43 15.05
N CYS A 104 3.19 2.40 14.87
CA CYS A 104 3.82 1.69 15.98
C CYS A 104 4.97 2.49 16.62
N VAL A 105 5.46 3.53 15.94
CA VAL A 105 6.66 4.25 16.34
C VAL A 105 6.33 5.23 17.46
N PRO A 106 7.08 5.23 18.58
CA PRO A 106 6.89 6.21 19.63
C PRO A 106 7.49 7.56 19.22
N LEU A 107 6.79 8.32 18.35
CA LEU A 107 7.28 9.58 17.76
C LEU A 107 7.77 10.59 18.80
N ALA A 108 7.16 10.62 19.99
CA ALA A 108 7.60 11.49 21.10
C ALA A 108 9.01 11.15 21.64
N LYS A 109 9.51 9.94 21.37
CA LYS A 109 10.85 9.45 21.74
C LYS A 109 11.80 9.38 20.54
N THR A 110 11.31 9.63 19.34
CA THR A 110 12.12 9.72 18.12
C THR A 110 12.66 11.13 17.97
N ASP A 111 13.95 11.25 17.65
CA ASP A 111 14.57 12.55 17.46
C ASP A 111 13.92 13.31 16.28
N VAL A 112 14.03 14.64 16.32
CA VAL A 112 13.39 15.53 15.35
C VAL A 112 13.93 15.30 13.93
N GLY A 113 15.23 15.01 13.78
CA GLY A 113 15.86 14.83 12.48
C GLY A 113 15.33 13.60 11.77
N THR A 114 15.22 12.48 12.48
CA THR A 114 14.64 11.24 11.95
C THR A 114 13.17 11.40 11.57
N ARG A 115 12.38 12.10 12.41
CA ARG A 115 10.98 12.40 12.07
C ARG A 115 10.86 13.28 10.83
N GLN A 116 11.73 14.28 10.68
CA GLN A 116 11.76 15.14 9.51
C GLN A 116 12.13 14.35 8.25
N LYS A 117 13.15 13.49 8.31
CA LYS A 117 13.52 12.59 7.20
C LYS A 117 12.33 11.77 6.71
N TRP A 118 11.58 11.15 7.61
CA TRP A 118 10.41 10.36 7.23
C TRP A 118 9.30 11.23 6.63
N ALA A 119 9.04 12.41 7.20
CA ALA A 119 8.07 13.34 6.64
C ALA A 119 8.46 13.80 5.22
N ASP A 120 9.75 14.08 5.00
CA ASP A 120 10.29 14.48 3.70
C ASP A 120 10.13 13.34 2.67
N HIS A 121 10.50 12.10 3.00
CA HIS A 121 10.33 10.96 2.09
C HIS A 121 8.85 10.65 1.77
N ILE A 122 7.96 10.75 2.77
CA ILE A 122 6.51 10.59 2.55
C ILE A 122 6.02 11.67 1.58
N LYS A 123 6.43 12.92 1.81
CA LYS A 123 6.07 14.05 0.96
C LYS A 123 6.58 13.87 -0.47
N GLU A 124 7.85 13.48 -0.64
CA GLU A 124 8.43 13.21 -1.97
C GLU A 124 7.63 12.14 -2.71
N THR A 125 7.29 11.04 -2.03
CA THR A 125 6.49 9.96 -2.63
C THR A 125 5.08 10.44 -3.00
N MET A 126 4.48 11.31 -2.19
CA MET A 126 3.17 11.91 -2.50
C MET A 126 3.25 12.88 -3.68
N ASP A 127 4.27 13.74 -3.71
CA ASP A 127 4.50 14.70 -4.80
C ASP A 127 4.72 13.93 -6.12
N ASP A 128 5.47 12.81 -6.11
CA ASP A 128 5.62 11.91 -7.26
C ASP A 128 4.28 11.35 -7.77
N LEU A 129 3.41 10.89 -6.85
CA LEU A 129 2.07 10.43 -7.22
C LEU A 129 1.25 11.57 -7.83
N HIS A 130 1.30 12.76 -7.24
CA HIS A 130 0.56 13.94 -7.70
C HIS A 130 1.00 14.39 -9.08
N ASP A 131 2.30 14.36 -9.37
CA ASP A 131 2.86 14.67 -10.70
C ASP A 131 2.39 13.68 -11.78
N MET A 132 2.03 12.46 -11.38
CA MET A 132 1.39 11.46 -12.26
C MET A 132 -0.13 11.64 -12.38
N GLY A 133 -0.72 12.58 -11.65
CA GLY A 133 -2.17 12.77 -11.55
C GLY A 133 -2.85 11.71 -10.69
N LEU A 134 -2.12 11.06 -9.80
CA LEU A 134 -2.59 10.03 -8.88
C LEU A 134 -2.61 10.59 -7.45
N PHE A 135 -3.56 10.12 -6.64
CA PHE A 135 -3.72 10.59 -5.25
C PHE A 135 -3.71 9.39 -4.30
N TRP A 136 -3.00 9.49 -3.19
CA TRP A 136 -2.90 8.39 -2.23
C TRP A 136 -4.27 8.05 -1.65
N GLY A 137 -4.97 9.05 -1.10
CA GLY A 137 -6.36 8.98 -0.68
C GLY A 137 -6.63 8.34 0.69
N ASP A 138 -5.62 7.88 1.42
CA ASP A 138 -5.73 7.42 2.81
C ASP A 138 -4.42 7.66 3.58
N CYS A 139 -3.98 8.92 3.59
CA CYS A 139 -2.75 9.35 4.25
C CYS A 139 -2.88 9.24 5.77
N LYS A 140 -2.25 8.21 6.35
CA LYS A 140 -2.16 7.98 7.79
C LYS A 140 -0.93 7.16 8.15
N ALA A 141 -0.41 7.32 9.37
CA ALA A 141 0.77 6.61 9.86
C ALA A 141 0.62 5.07 9.83
N ALA A 142 -0.62 4.56 9.94
CA ALA A 142 -0.90 3.12 9.81
C ALA A 142 -0.67 2.58 8.39
N ASN A 143 -0.63 3.46 7.38
CA ASN A 143 -0.40 3.11 5.98
C ASN A 143 1.02 3.50 5.51
N VAL A 144 1.95 3.70 6.44
CA VAL A 144 3.36 3.93 6.13
C VAL A 144 4.19 2.83 6.77
N ILE A 145 5.01 2.15 5.98
CA ILE A 145 6.04 1.23 6.49
C ILE A 145 7.37 1.99 6.54
N VAL A 146 8.10 1.84 7.65
CA VAL A 146 9.51 2.24 7.72
C VAL A 146 10.35 0.96 7.63
N ASP A 147 11.19 0.84 6.62
CA ASP A 147 12.07 -0.32 6.42
C ASP A 147 13.33 -0.25 7.31
N GLU A 148 14.20 -1.27 7.23
CA GLU A 148 15.43 -1.33 8.02
C GLU A 148 16.48 -0.26 7.65
N GLU A 149 16.35 0.35 6.47
CA GLU A 149 17.19 1.46 6.02
C GLU A 149 16.56 2.83 6.35
N GLU A 150 15.44 2.81 7.08
CA GLU A 150 14.63 3.97 7.43
C GLU A 150 14.05 4.71 6.23
N ASN A 151 13.84 4.02 5.10
CA ASN A 151 13.05 4.54 3.99
C ASN A 151 11.56 4.30 4.29
N THR A 152 10.72 5.22 3.81
CA THR A 152 9.26 5.13 3.99
C THR A 152 8.60 4.59 2.75
N TRP A 153 7.65 3.67 2.92
CA TRP A 153 6.87 3.08 1.84
C TRP A 153 5.39 3.34 2.08
N LEU A 154 4.71 3.93 1.10
CA LEU A 154 3.27 4.18 1.17
C LEU A 154 2.51 2.90 0.78
N ILE A 155 1.58 2.49 1.63
CA ILE A 155 0.71 1.34 1.39
C ILE A 155 -0.77 1.76 1.41
N ASP A 156 -1.65 0.80 1.11
CA ASP A 156 -3.11 0.98 1.07
C ASP A 156 -3.59 2.14 0.18
N LEU A 157 -3.55 1.92 -1.15
CA LEU A 157 -4.02 2.87 -2.16
C LEU A 157 -5.55 2.75 -2.41
N GLY A 158 -6.28 2.12 -1.47
CA GLY A 158 -7.72 1.86 -1.60
C GLY A 158 -8.56 3.12 -1.48
N GLY A 159 -7.98 4.21 -0.95
CA GLY A 159 -8.60 5.52 -0.85
C GLY A 159 -9.83 5.53 0.05
N GLN A 160 -9.78 4.79 1.15
CA GLN A 160 -10.89 4.79 2.09
C GLN A 160 -10.95 6.15 2.79
N PHE A 161 -12.11 6.79 2.75
CA PHE A 161 -12.41 7.91 3.65
C PHE A 161 -12.36 7.39 5.09
N THR A 162 -11.28 7.69 5.80
CA THR A 162 -11.21 7.47 7.25
C THR A 162 -11.79 8.71 7.94
N GLN A 163 -12.97 8.57 8.56
CA GLN A 163 -13.62 9.66 9.30
C GLN A 163 -12.64 10.25 10.34
N ASN A 164 -12.48 11.58 10.34
CA ASN A 164 -11.55 12.39 11.16
C ASN A 164 -10.13 12.66 10.62
N TRP A 165 -9.76 12.15 9.43
CA TRP A 165 -8.41 12.41 8.86
C TRP A 165 -8.43 13.31 7.62
N VAL A 166 -9.47 13.21 6.80
CA VAL A 166 -9.67 14.03 5.61
C VAL A 166 -11.15 14.38 5.51
N ASP A 167 -11.50 15.58 5.07
CA ASP A 167 -12.90 15.94 4.80
C ASP A 167 -13.45 15.06 3.67
N LYS A 168 -14.69 14.56 3.82
CA LYS A 168 -15.26 13.57 2.89
C LYS A 168 -15.32 14.11 1.46
N GLU A 169 -15.50 15.42 1.34
CA GLU A 169 -15.63 16.16 0.11
C GLU A 169 -14.32 16.27 -0.67
N ILE A 170 -13.16 16.06 -0.02
CA ILE A 170 -11.83 16.16 -0.64
C ILE A 170 -11.02 14.85 -0.60
N ALA A 171 -11.59 13.77 -0.07
CA ALA A 171 -10.95 12.46 -0.05
C ALA A 171 -10.57 11.98 -1.46
N GLY A 172 -9.33 11.51 -1.63
CA GLY A 172 -8.81 11.08 -2.93
C GLY A 172 -8.51 12.21 -3.92
N THR A 173 -8.29 13.43 -3.42
CA THR A 173 -7.84 14.59 -4.18
C THR A 173 -6.53 15.15 -3.60
N LEU A 174 -5.86 16.04 -4.33
CA LEU A 174 -4.68 16.76 -3.86
C LEU A 174 -4.90 17.41 -2.48
N ALA A 175 -6.01 18.13 -2.31
CA ALA A 175 -6.32 18.82 -1.06
C ALA A 175 -6.54 17.85 0.11
N GLY A 176 -7.06 16.65 -0.16
CA GLY A 176 -7.23 15.62 0.86
C GLY A 176 -5.92 14.97 1.27
N ASP A 177 -5.03 14.72 0.32
CA ASP A 177 -3.69 14.24 0.58
C ASP A 177 -2.88 15.27 1.40
N GLU A 178 -2.94 16.55 1.04
CA GLU A 178 -2.31 17.64 1.80
C GLU A 178 -2.87 17.77 3.24
N GLN A 179 -4.18 17.61 3.43
CA GLN A 179 -4.79 17.61 4.77
C GLN A 179 -4.27 16.45 5.62
N GLY A 180 -4.22 15.24 5.07
CA GLY A 180 -3.71 14.07 5.78
C GLY A 180 -2.23 14.18 6.14
N ALA A 181 -1.41 14.75 5.24
CA ALA A 181 0.02 14.96 5.50
C ALA A 181 0.28 15.93 6.66
N ASN A 182 -0.63 16.88 6.92
CA ASN A 182 -0.53 17.82 8.03
C ASN A 182 -0.96 17.24 9.40
N LEU A 183 -1.50 16.03 9.43
CA LEU A 183 -1.99 15.35 10.65
C LEU A 183 -1.12 14.16 11.09
N ALA A 184 -0.15 13.74 10.27
CA ALA A 184 0.84 12.70 10.59
C ALA A 184 2.05 13.28 11.35
#